data_AF-A0A090QDU9-F1
#
_entry.id   AF-A0A090QDU9-F1
#
_cell.length_a   1.000
_cell.length_b   1.000
_cell.length_c   1.000
_cell.angle_alpha   90.00
_cell.angle_beta   90.00
_cell.angle_gamma   90.00
#
_symmetry.space_group_name_H-M   'P 1'
#
loop_
_entity.id
_entity.type
_entity.pdbx_description
1 polymer ?
#
loop_
_entity_poly.entity_id
_entity_poly.type
_entity_poly.pdbx_seq_one_letter_code
_entity_poly.pdbx_strand_id
1 'polypeptide(L)'
;MNQDFNFIQDHQFKRILIRDYVELNNCLESKAFKSVLVLSGSIIEALLLEFLLNNPPNGYTKSKINKLKFFELIELSETINLISKTTKDLSTVIREYRNYVHPNKELRSKSDINEDKAVIACRLVNMVISSVKENHPKLYGNKAEDVFSKLHSDSHSRKILNYLLDKMNQNEIDLLYQKFISFYLLSDSINYSDRNFVYFGKEKLEEFVSESIIKSYVFKIEQEITNGSKEQAERLFELFGDKLNYYSQDSINTILIYIYSCLGVCSSYSVNENLYNYSSKGIITKMNLYLDNSKSYYSTHLNVMESIIERIADLKEDWDKYSTREAFNYLRQGISDVEYEKLIHKEALQPNIADFTKILNDSDLLPF
;
A
#
# COMPACT_ATOMS: atom_id res chain seq x y z
N MET A 1 -14.68 31.21 -0.10
CA MET A 1 -15.13 29.87 -0.53
C MET A 1 -13.93 28.95 -0.62
N ASN A 2 -13.94 27.77 0.00
CA ASN A 2 -12.84 26.82 -0.12
C ASN A 2 -13.04 25.95 -1.36
N GLN A 3 -12.25 26.20 -2.40
CA GLN A 3 -12.19 25.32 -3.56
C GLN A 3 -11.39 24.05 -3.20
N ASP A 4 -11.92 22.90 -3.59
CA ASP A 4 -11.35 21.60 -3.26
C ASP A 4 -10.27 21.17 -4.28
N PHE A 5 -9.01 21.22 -3.85
CA PHE A 5 -7.82 20.76 -4.59
C PHE A 5 -7.37 19.34 -4.16
N ASN A 6 -8.27 18.48 -3.70
CA ASN A 6 -7.92 17.11 -3.27
C ASN A 6 -7.35 16.21 -4.38
N PHE A 7 -7.49 16.58 -5.64
CA PHE A 7 -6.88 15.88 -6.78
C PHE A 7 -5.38 16.16 -6.95
N ILE A 8 -4.80 17.07 -6.14
CA ILE A 8 -3.37 17.43 -6.18
C ILE A 8 -2.63 16.69 -5.06
N GLN A 9 -1.61 15.93 -5.44
CA GLN A 9 -0.93 15.00 -4.53
C GLN A 9 0.16 15.66 -3.69
N ASP A 10 0.95 16.54 -4.28
CA ASP A 10 2.00 17.24 -3.55
C ASP A 10 1.36 18.20 -2.54
N HIS A 11 1.44 17.86 -1.25
CA HIS A 11 0.86 18.64 -0.17
C HIS A 11 1.44 20.05 -0.06
N GLN A 12 2.70 20.26 -0.43
CA GLN A 12 3.31 21.58 -0.45
C GLN A 12 2.76 22.40 -1.61
N PHE A 13 2.70 21.82 -2.80
CA PHE A 13 2.15 22.46 -3.99
C PHE A 13 0.66 22.76 -3.85
N LYS A 14 -0.13 21.82 -3.30
CA LYS A 14 -1.54 22.01 -2.96
C LYS A 14 -1.75 23.21 -2.03
N ARG A 15 -0.92 23.34 -0.99
CA ARG A 15 -0.97 24.49 -0.06
C ARG A 15 -0.69 25.81 -0.79
N ILE A 16 0.28 25.82 -1.71
CA ILE A 16 0.60 26.99 -2.53
C ILE A 16 -0.59 27.36 -3.43
N LEU A 17 -1.19 26.40 -4.14
CA LEU A 17 -2.34 26.67 -5.01
C LEU A 17 -3.58 27.14 -4.24
N ILE A 18 -3.85 26.57 -3.05
CA ILE A 18 -4.94 27.04 -2.19
C ILE A 18 -4.69 28.50 -1.79
N ARG A 19 -3.46 28.83 -1.37
CA ARG A 19 -3.09 30.21 -1.02
C ARG A 19 -3.27 31.15 -2.21
N ASP A 20 -2.77 30.78 -3.39
CA ASP A 20 -2.84 31.61 -4.58
C ASP A 20 -4.29 31.77 -5.08
N TYR A 21 -5.14 30.75 -4.91
CA TYR A 21 -6.57 30.83 -5.20
C TYR A 21 -7.32 31.74 -4.21
N VAL A 22 -6.97 31.70 -2.92
CA VAL A 22 -7.51 32.64 -1.94
C VAL A 22 -7.08 34.07 -2.28
N GLU A 23 -5.81 34.27 -2.62
CA GLU A 23 -5.28 35.57 -3.05
C GLU A 23 -5.98 36.11 -4.30
N LEU A 24 -6.25 35.25 -5.29
CA LEU A 24 -7.02 35.58 -6.49
C LEU A 24 -8.38 36.17 -6.15
N ASN A 25 -9.11 35.54 -5.22
CA ASN A 25 -10.43 36.02 -4.78
C ASN A 25 -10.34 37.34 -4.01
N ASN A 26 -9.37 37.47 -3.09
CA ASN A 26 -9.13 38.71 -2.36
C ASN A 26 -8.82 39.88 -3.31
N CYS A 27 -8.02 39.63 -4.36
CA CYS A 27 -7.72 40.60 -5.40
C CYS A 27 -8.98 41.02 -6.18
N LEU A 28 -9.87 40.08 -6.48
CA LEU A 28 -11.13 40.37 -7.18
C LEU A 28 -12.05 41.25 -6.31
N GLU A 29 -12.23 40.89 -5.04
CA GLU A 29 -13.02 41.66 -4.07
C GLU A 29 -12.46 43.08 -3.86
N SER A 30 -11.14 43.20 -3.86
CA SER A 30 -10.43 44.48 -3.72
C SER A 30 -10.32 45.28 -5.02
N LYS A 31 -10.92 44.81 -6.12
CA LYS A 31 -10.86 45.43 -7.46
C LYS A 31 -9.43 45.56 -8.03
N ALA A 32 -8.51 44.72 -7.58
CA ALA A 32 -7.14 44.62 -8.09
C ALA A 32 -7.11 43.78 -9.39
N PHE A 33 -7.85 44.22 -10.42
CA PHE A 33 -8.11 43.44 -11.63
C PHE A 33 -6.86 43.00 -12.39
N LYS A 34 -5.80 43.83 -12.39
CA LYS A 34 -4.51 43.46 -12.97
C LYS A 34 -3.89 42.25 -12.26
N SER A 35 -3.94 42.22 -10.94
CA SER A 35 -3.45 41.09 -10.14
C SER A 35 -4.28 39.84 -10.40
N VAL A 36 -5.61 39.98 -10.51
CA VAL A 36 -6.50 38.87 -10.85
C VAL A 36 -6.10 38.20 -12.17
N LEU A 37 -5.86 39.00 -13.20
CA LEU A 37 -5.46 38.51 -14.51
C LEU A 37 -4.11 37.77 -14.49
N VAL A 38 -3.12 38.32 -13.77
CA VAL A 38 -1.79 37.71 -13.64
C VAL A 38 -1.85 36.41 -12.84
N LEU A 39 -2.52 36.41 -11.69
CA LEU A 39 -2.69 35.23 -10.82
C LEU A 39 -3.46 34.12 -11.54
N SER A 40 -4.51 34.47 -12.28
CA SER A 40 -5.28 33.48 -13.05
C SER A 40 -4.41 32.70 -14.04
N GLY A 41 -3.55 33.40 -14.78
CA GLY A 41 -2.61 32.76 -15.71
C GLY A 41 -1.61 31.85 -15.00
N SER A 42 -1.05 32.30 -13.88
CA SER A 42 -0.10 31.52 -13.08
C SER A 42 -0.73 30.25 -12.48
N ILE A 43 -1.96 30.34 -11.95
CA ILE A 43 -2.68 29.19 -11.39
C ILE A 43 -2.99 28.15 -12.47
N ILE A 44 -3.47 28.58 -13.63
CA ILE A 44 -3.75 27.67 -14.76
C ILE A 44 -2.47 26.99 -15.23
N GLU A 45 -1.37 27.74 -15.40
CA GLU A 45 -0.07 27.18 -15.82
C GLU A 45 0.42 26.14 -14.83
N ALA A 46 0.41 26.47 -13.53
CA ALA A 46 0.85 25.58 -12.47
C ALA A 46 0.01 24.29 -12.41
N LEU A 47 -1.31 24.40 -12.53
CA LEU A 47 -2.22 23.24 -12.54
C LEU A 47 -1.97 22.31 -13.73
N LEU A 48 -1.88 22.85 -14.95
CA LEU A 48 -1.66 22.04 -16.15
C LEU A 48 -0.26 21.41 -16.15
N LEU A 49 0.75 22.16 -15.71
CA LEU A 49 2.13 21.66 -15.61
C LEU A 49 2.23 20.51 -14.62
N GLU A 50 1.69 20.68 -13.40
CA GLU A 50 1.69 19.61 -12.39
C GLU A 50 1.01 18.36 -12.92
N PHE A 51 -0.17 18.52 -13.52
CA PHE A 51 -0.94 17.40 -14.03
C PHE A 51 -0.16 16.61 -15.07
N LEU A 52 0.45 17.31 -16.04
CA LEU A 52 1.21 16.70 -17.13
C LEU A 52 2.51 16.09 -16.63
N LEU A 53 3.20 16.71 -15.67
CA LEU A 53 4.42 16.14 -15.08
C LEU A 53 4.14 14.83 -14.35
N ASN A 54 2.99 14.75 -13.68
CA ASN A 54 2.57 13.55 -12.96
C ASN A 54 1.92 12.50 -13.86
N ASN A 55 1.41 12.91 -15.03
CA ASN A 55 0.75 12.04 -15.99
C ASN A 55 1.28 12.29 -17.42
N PRO A 56 2.58 12.03 -17.69
CA PRO A 56 3.18 12.37 -18.97
C PRO A 56 2.55 11.56 -20.11
N PRO A 57 1.97 12.21 -21.14
CA PRO A 57 1.39 11.50 -22.28
C PRO A 57 2.48 10.81 -23.12
N ASN A 58 2.09 9.81 -23.90
CA ASN A 58 2.99 9.03 -24.75
C ASN A 58 3.87 9.95 -25.63
N GLY A 59 5.19 9.71 -25.60
CA GLY A 59 6.16 10.54 -26.34
C GLY A 59 6.60 11.82 -25.63
N TYR A 60 6.15 12.05 -24.39
CA TYR A 60 6.61 13.14 -23.53
C TYR A 60 7.32 12.60 -22.29
N THR A 61 8.49 13.16 -22.00
CA THR A 61 9.20 12.93 -20.73
C THR A 61 8.97 14.10 -19.79
N LYS A 62 9.13 13.90 -18.47
CA LYS A 62 9.07 15.00 -17.48
C LYS A 62 10.00 16.17 -17.85
N SER A 63 11.21 15.88 -18.35
CA SER A 63 12.17 16.88 -18.82
C SER A 63 11.65 17.70 -20.01
N LYS A 64 10.93 17.06 -20.95
CA LYS A 64 10.31 17.74 -22.08
C LYS A 64 9.14 18.63 -21.62
N ILE A 65 8.31 18.12 -20.70
CA ILE A 65 7.15 18.84 -20.16
C ILE A 65 7.59 20.10 -19.39
N ASN A 66 8.63 20.00 -18.56
CA ASN A 66 9.19 21.15 -17.83
C ASN A 66 9.69 22.30 -18.72
N LYS A 67 9.94 22.04 -20.01
CA LYS A 67 10.39 23.05 -20.98
C LYS A 67 9.24 23.64 -21.80
N LEU A 68 8.03 23.09 -21.69
CA LEU A 68 6.87 23.58 -22.41
C LEU A 68 6.47 24.95 -21.85
N LYS A 69 6.22 25.88 -22.77
CA LYS A 69 5.64 27.18 -22.47
C LYS A 69 4.16 27.03 -22.16
N PHE A 70 3.58 28.02 -21.48
CA PHE A 70 2.16 28.05 -21.13
C PHE A 70 1.21 27.65 -22.28
N PHE A 71 1.45 28.17 -23.49
CA PHE A 71 0.61 27.82 -24.64
C PHE A 71 0.72 26.35 -25.05
N GLU A 72 1.95 25.80 -25.04
CA GLU A 72 2.19 24.40 -25.37
C GLU A 72 1.55 23.46 -24.32
N LEU A 73 1.51 23.88 -23.05
CA LEU A 73 0.78 23.17 -22.00
C LEU A 73 -0.73 23.14 -22.26
N ILE A 74 -1.33 24.26 -22.68
CA ILE A 74 -2.75 24.33 -23.04
C ILE A 74 -3.05 23.43 -24.25
N GLU A 75 -2.22 23.49 -25.30
CA GLU A 75 -2.41 22.66 -26.50
C GLU A 75 -2.30 21.18 -26.19
N LEU A 76 -1.29 20.79 -25.42
CA LEU A 76 -1.12 19.40 -25.01
C LEU A 76 -2.30 18.94 -24.15
N SER A 77 -2.77 19.78 -23.23
CA SER A 77 -3.92 19.48 -22.35
C SER A 77 -5.21 19.27 -23.15
N GLU A 78 -5.44 20.04 -24.21
CA GLU A 78 -6.59 19.83 -25.09
C GLU A 78 -6.44 18.57 -25.95
N THR A 79 -5.23 18.31 -26.46
CA THR A 79 -4.92 17.11 -27.26
C THR A 79 -5.21 15.82 -26.50
N ILE A 80 -4.95 15.80 -25.20
CA ILE A 80 -5.22 14.64 -24.33
C ILE A 80 -6.65 14.66 -23.73
N ASN A 81 -7.51 15.58 -24.16
CA ASN A 81 -8.87 15.79 -23.64
C ASN A 81 -8.93 16.12 -22.13
N LEU A 82 -7.87 16.70 -21.55
CA LEU A 82 -7.90 17.19 -20.17
C LEU A 82 -8.79 18.41 -20.04
N ILE A 83 -8.71 19.32 -21.02
CA ILE A 83 -9.55 20.52 -21.12
C ILE A 83 -10.31 20.51 -22.45
N SER A 84 -11.47 21.15 -22.48
CA SER A 84 -12.24 21.29 -23.72
C SER A 84 -11.60 22.31 -24.67
N LYS A 85 -11.93 22.21 -25.97
CA LYS A 85 -11.57 23.21 -26.97
C LYS A 85 -11.99 24.64 -26.56
N THR A 86 -13.18 24.81 -26.01
CA THR A 86 -13.65 26.10 -25.48
C THR A 86 -12.73 26.62 -24.36
N THR A 87 -12.28 25.75 -23.47
CA THR A 87 -11.36 26.11 -22.39
C THR A 87 -9.98 26.50 -22.93
N LYS A 88 -9.48 25.80 -23.95
CA LYS A 88 -8.25 26.18 -24.69
C LYS A 88 -8.37 27.57 -25.30
N ASP A 89 -9.45 27.83 -26.02
CA ASP A 89 -9.65 29.10 -26.74
C ASP A 89 -9.68 30.28 -25.75
N LEU A 90 -10.37 30.13 -24.62
CA LEU A 90 -10.39 31.12 -23.53
C LEU A 90 -9.03 31.26 -22.85
N SER A 91 -8.28 30.17 -22.65
CA SER A 91 -6.98 30.18 -21.96
C SER A 91 -5.91 30.89 -22.78
N THR A 92 -6.04 30.85 -24.11
CA THR A 92 -5.17 31.58 -25.04
C THR A 92 -5.26 33.10 -24.83
N VAL A 93 -6.43 33.62 -24.42
CA VAL A 93 -6.62 35.04 -24.12
C VAL A 93 -5.91 35.44 -22.82
N ILE A 94 -5.99 34.60 -21.77
CA ILE A 94 -5.32 34.86 -20.48
C ILE A 94 -3.80 34.95 -20.61
N ARG A 95 -3.21 34.22 -21.58
CA ARG A 95 -1.77 34.30 -21.88
C ARG A 95 -1.29 35.74 -22.07
N GLU A 96 -2.06 36.56 -22.80
CA GLU A 96 -1.68 37.95 -23.04
C GLU A 96 -1.78 38.77 -21.75
N TYR A 97 -2.76 38.49 -20.90
CA TYR A 97 -2.97 39.22 -19.66
C TYR A 97 -1.95 38.90 -18.57
N ARG A 98 -1.46 37.65 -18.49
CA ARG A 98 -0.35 37.29 -17.57
C ARG A 98 0.88 38.18 -17.78
N ASN A 99 1.14 38.55 -19.03
CA ASN A 99 2.29 39.37 -19.40
C ASN A 99 2.11 40.87 -19.04
N TYR A 100 0.95 41.29 -18.55
CA TYR A 100 0.70 42.68 -18.15
C TYR A 100 1.42 43.07 -16.86
N VAL A 101 2.05 42.11 -16.16
CA VAL A 101 3.08 42.41 -15.16
C VAL A 101 4.14 43.38 -15.72
N HIS A 102 4.41 43.33 -17.02
CA HIS A 102 5.25 44.29 -17.72
C HIS A 102 4.43 45.47 -18.26
N PRO A 103 4.60 46.72 -17.78
CA PRO A 103 3.83 47.88 -18.23
C PRO A 103 3.91 48.13 -19.74
N ASN A 104 5.07 47.86 -20.35
CA ASN A 104 5.27 48.00 -21.80
C ASN A 104 4.41 47.02 -22.63
N LYS A 105 3.91 45.94 -22.05
CA LYS A 105 2.98 45.03 -22.73
C LYS A 105 1.55 45.56 -22.68
N GLU A 106 1.15 46.14 -21.55
CA GLU A 106 -0.14 46.80 -21.37
C GLU A 106 -0.30 48.00 -22.31
N LEU A 107 0.70 48.89 -22.37
CA LEU A 107 0.71 50.04 -23.28
C LEU A 107 0.53 49.65 -24.76
N ARG A 108 1.03 48.47 -25.15
CA ARG A 108 0.97 47.98 -26.54
C ARG A 108 -0.34 47.27 -26.86
N SER A 109 -1.02 46.68 -25.87
CA SER A 109 -2.21 45.85 -26.13
C SER A 109 -3.48 46.66 -26.38
N LYS A 110 -3.52 47.94 -25.98
CA LYS A 110 -4.71 48.82 -25.99
C LYS A 110 -5.95 48.21 -25.33
N SER A 111 -5.77 47.17 -24.53
CA SER A 111 -6.85 46.43 -23.89
C SER A 111 -7.02 46.94 -22.47
N ASP A 112 -8.16 47.56 -22.19
CA ASP A 112 -8.47 48.04 -20.84
C ASP A 112 -8.53 46.90 -19.84
N ILE A 113 -7.85 47.04 -18.71
CA ILE A 113 -7.99 46.15 -17.56
C ILE A 113 -9.24 46.58 -16.80
N ASN A 114 -10.24 45.70 -16.74
CA ASN A 114 -11.53 45.99 -16.12
C ASN A 114 -12.07 44.77 -15.35
N GLU A 115 -13.18 45.00 -14.65
CA GLU A 115 -13.86 44.00 -13.82
C GLU A 115 -14.31 42.79 -14.64
N ASP A 116 -14.93 43.02 -15.81
CA ASP A 116 -15.45 41.94 -16.66
C ASP A 116 -14.35 40.94 -17.05
N LYS A 117 -13.17 41.44 -17.45
CA LYS A 117 -12.02 40.58 -17.78
C LYS A 117 -11.50 39.82 -16.57
N ALA A 118 -11.46 40.47 -15.40
CA ALA A 118 -11.06 39.81 -14.15
C ALA A 118 -12.03 38.69 -13.77
N VAL A 119 -13.34 38.92 -13.87
CA VAL A 119 -14.38 37.92 -13.61
C VAL A 119 -14.28 36.75 -14.59
N ILE A 120 -14.09 37.01 -15.88
CA ILE A 120 -13.87 35.97 -16.89
C ILE A 120 -12.62 35.14 -16.56
N ALA A 121 -11.53 35.80 -16.15
CA ALA A 121 -10.30 35.11 -15.77
C ALA A 121 -10.49 34.18 -14.56
N CYS A 122 -11.17 34.64 -13.51
CA CYS A 122 -11.52 33.80 -12.36
C CYS A 122 -12.41 32.62 -12.76
N ARG A 123 -13.41 32.85 -13.63
CA ARG A 123 -14.26 31.76 -14.14
C ARG A 123 -13.45 30.72 -14.91
N LEU A 124 -12.47 31.15 -15.70
CA LEU A 124 -11.62 30.23 -16.43
C LEU A 124 -10.75 29.38 -15.50
N VAL A 125 -10.21 29.97 -14.42
CA VAL A 125 -9.51 29.20 -13.38
C VAL A 125 -10.42 28.09 -12.83
N ASN A 126 -11.66 28.43 -12.49
CA ASN A 126 -12.63 27.44 -12.00
C ASN A 126 -12.96 26.36 -13.04
N MET A 127 -13.08 26.72 -14.33
CA MET A 127 -13.30 25.78 -15.42
C MET A 127 -12.13 24.81 -15.58
N VAL A 128 -10.89 25.30 -15.51
CA VAL A 128 -9.69 24.45 -15.59
C VAL A 128 -9.61 23.54 -14.36
N ILE A 129 -9.82 24.06 -13.15
CA ILE A 129 -9.85 23.24 -11.92
C ILE A 129 -10.89 22.12 -12.05
N SER A 130 -12.09 22.45 -12.52
CA SER A 130 -13.17 21.46 -12.69
C SER A 130 -12.82 20.43 -13.77
N SER A 131 -12.26 20.88 -14.89
CA SER A 131 -11.82 19.98 -15.97
C SER A 131 -10.75 19.00 -15.49
N VAL A 132 -9.74 19.49 -14.78
CA VAL A 132 -8.69 18.64 -14.20
C VAL A 132 -9.30 17.66 -13.20
N LYS A 133 -10.13 18.13 -12.27
CA LYS A 133 -10.79 17.27 -11.27
C LYS A 133 -11.65 16.17 -11.90
N GLU A 134 -12.42 16.49 -12.93
CA GLU A 134 -13.35 15.54 -13.57
C GLU A 134 -12.66 14.61 -14.57
N ASN A 135 -11.65 15.09 -15.28
CA ASN A 135 -10.99 14.33 -16.34
C ASN A 135 -9.74 13.58 -15.84
N HIS A 136 -9.14 13.98 -14.71
CA HIS A 136 -8.03 13.23 -14.10
C HIS A 136 -8.39 11.74 -13.91
N PRO A 137 -9.51 11.37 -13.26
CA PRO A 137 -9.85 9.96 -13.07
C PRO A 137 -10.27 9.27 -14.37
N LYS A 138 -10.81 10.00 -15.35
CA LYS A 138 -11.21 9.42 -16.65
C LYS A 138 -10.02 9.10 -17.52
N LEU A 139 -9.00 9.96 -17.50
CA LEU A 139 -7.82 9.85 -18.35
C LEU A 139 -6.76 8.91 -17.78
N TYR A 140 -6.61 8.91 -16.45
CA TYR A 140 -5.50 8.20 -15.79
C TYR A 140 -5.94 7.27 -14.66
N GLY A 141 -7.22 7.30 -14.30
CA GLY A 141 -7.77 6.49 -13.22
C GLY A 141 -7.61 7.09 -11.81
N ASN A 142 -8.14 6.38 -10.81
CA ASN A 142 -7.81 6.64 -9.41
C ASN A 142 -6.35 6.25 -9.16
N LYS A 143 -5.61 7.05 -8.39
CA LYS A 143 -4.23 6.68 -8.02
C LYS A 143 -4.23 5.73 -6.83
N ALA A 144 -3.19 4.89 -6.77
CA ALA A 144 -2.95 3.97 -5.68
C ALA A 144 -2.96 4.63 -4.31
N GLU A 145 -2.34 5.81 -4.18
CA GLU A 145 -2.27 6.55 -2.92
C GLU A 145 -3.66 6.98 -2.42
N ASP A 146 -4.47 7.53 -3.31
CA ASP A 146 -5.80 8.03 -2.96
C ASP A 146 -6.72 6.88 -2.55
N VAL A 147 -6.64 5.76 -3.29
CA VAL A 147 -7.40 4.55 -2.98
C VAL A 147 -6.93 3.95 -1.66
N PHE A 148 -5.63 3.81 -1.45
CA PHE A 148 -5.07 3.27 -0.20
C PHE A 148 -5.50 4.11 1.01
N SER A 149 -5.26 5.43 0.96
CA SER A 149 -5.63 6.37 2.04
C SER A 149 -7.13 6.32 2.34
N LYS A 150 -7.97 6.21 1.31
CA LYS A 150 -9.42 6.10 1.45
C LYS A 150 -9.84 4.76 2.08
N LEU A 151 -9.26 3.64 1.67
CA LEU A 151 -9.55 2.31 2.23
C LEU A 151 -9.07 2.16 3.68
N HIS A 152 -7.97 2.82 4.00
CA HIS A 152 -7.38 2.82 5.34
C HIS A 152 -8.22 3.64 6.32
N SER A 153 -8.62 4.85 5.92
CA SER A 153 -9.38 5.78 6.77
C SER A 153 -10.88 5.48 6.86
N ASP A 154 -11.49 4.90 5.83
CA ASP A 154 -12.92 4.63 5.79
C ASP A 154 -13.21 3.15 5.50
N SER A 155 -13.74 2.45 6.51
CA SER A 155 -14.13 1.04 6.37
C SER A 155 -15.26 0.83 5.37
N HIS A 156 -16.13 1.82 5.13
CA HIS A 156 -17.20 1.70 4.13
C HIS A 156 -16.65 1.71 2.71
N SER A 157 -15.56 2.43 2.48
CA SER A 157 -14.87 2.47 1.19
C SER A 157 -14.35 1.10 0.76
N ARG A 158 -14.11 0.18 1.71
CA ARG A 158 -13.72 -1.21 1.41
C ARG A 158 -14.80 -1.99 0.65
N LYS A 159 -16.08 -1.65 0.85
CA LYS A 159 -17.21 -2.28 0.15
C LYS A 159 -17.30 -1.89 -1.32
N ILE A 160 -16.71 -0.75 -1.70
CA ILE A 160 -16.71 -0.25 -3.08
C ILE A 160 -15.36 -0.45 -3.78
N LEU A 161 -14.48 -1.31 -3.25
CA LEU A 161 -13.15 -1.55 -3.80
C LEU A 161 -13.19 -1.90 -5.30
N ASN A 162 -14.03 -2.84 -5.70
CA ASN A 162 -14.14 -3.25 -7.11
C ASN A 162 -14.47 -2.07 -8.03
N TYR A 163 -15.37 -1.18 -7.61
CA TYR A 163 -15.69 0.04 -8.35
C TYR A 163 -14.51 1.03 -8.42
N LEU A 164 -13.67 1.07 -7.38
CA LEU A 164 -12.44 1.87 -7.40
C LEU A 164 -11.43 1.28 -8.39
N LEU A 165 -11.27 -0.05 -8.38
CA LEU A 165 -10.35 -0.80 -9.26
C LEU A 165 -10.75 -0.70 -10.74
N ASP A 166 -12.04 -0.73 -11.06
CA ASP A 166 -12.55 -0.54 -12.43
C ASP A 166 -12.12 0.80 -13.04
N LYS A 167 -11.76 1.76 -12.18
CA LYS A 167 -11.26 3.07 -12.56
C LYS A 167 -9.76 3.22 -12.34
N MET A 168 -9.00 2.14 -12.15
CA MET A 168 -7.54 2.20 -12.04
C MET A 168 -6.93 1.58 -13.29
N ASN A 169 -5.80 2.13 -13.72
CA ASN A 169 -4.98 1.45 -14.73
C ASN A 169 -4.11 0.37 -14.05
N GLN A 170 -3.57 -0.57 -14.82
CA GLN A 170 -2.79 -1.70 -14.28
C GLN A 170 -1.60 -1.27 -13.42
N ASN A 171 -0.89 -0.19 -13.81
CA ASN A 171 0.25 0.29 -13.03
C ASN A 171 -0.20 0.80 -11.65
N GLU A 172 -1.33 1.49 -11.56
CA GLU A 172 -1.88 1.97 -10.29
C GLU A 172 -2.40 0.81 -9.42
N ILE A 173 -2.93 -0.27 -10.03
CA ILE A 173 -3.31 -1.49 -9.29
C ILE A 173 -2.06 -2.14 -8.69
N ASP A 174 -1.00 -2.30 -9.49
CA ASP A 174 0.28 -2.87 -9.03
C ASP A 174 0.91 -2.01 -7.92
N LEU A 175 0.83 -0.68 -8.03
CA LEU A 175 1.29 0.25 -6.99
C LEU A 175 0.43 0.18 -5.73
N LEU A 176 -0.89 0.03 -5.85
CA LEU A 176 -1.79 -0.11 -4.71
C LEU A 176 -1.46 -1.38 -3.92
N TYR A 177 -1.24 -2.50 -4.62
CA TYR A 177 -0.80 -3.74 -3.99
C TYR A 177 0.52 -3.56 -3.24
N GLN A 178 1.52 -2.98 -3.90
CA GLN A 178 2.81 -2.68 -3.26
C GLN A 178 2.66 -1.81 -2.01
N LYS A 179 1.72 -0.84 -2.00
CA LYS A 179 1.44 -0.02 -0.81
C LYS A 179 0.93 -0.84 0.38
N PHE A 180 0.01 -1.78 0.16
CA PHE A 180 -0.44 -2.68 1.23
C PHE A 180 0.72 -3.49 1.82
N ILE A 181 1.58 -4.04 0.97
CA ILE A 181 2.73 -4.82 1.42
C ILE A 181 3.74 -3.92 2.13
N SER A 182 4.11 -2.78 1.57
CA SER A 182 5.06 -1.83 2.18
C SER A 182 4.55 -1.26 3.51
N PHE A 183 3.24 -1.01 3.65
CA PHE A 183 2.66 -0.61 4.92
C PHE A 183 2.90 -1.66 6.01
N TYR A 184 2.78 -2.94 5.67
CA TYR A 184 3.11 -4.04 6.58
C TYR A 184 4.61 -4.11 6.89
N LEU A 185 5.47 -4.04 5.87
CA LEU A 185 6.91 -4.23 6.04
C LEU A 185 7.60 -3.07 6.76
N LEU A 186 7.10 -1.84 6.63
CA LEU A 186 7.71 -0.63 7.20
C LEU A 186 7.17 -0.24 8.59
N SER A 187 6.12 -0.90 9.07
CA SER A 187 5.53 -0.56 10.36
C SER A 187 6.36 -1.08 11.53
N ASP A 188 6.77 -0.21 12.46
CA ASP A 188 7.56 -0.60 13.65
C ASP A 188 6.75 -1.48 14.61
N SER A 189 5.43 -1.28 14.68
CA SER A 189 4.51 -2.11 15.46
C SER A 189 3.22 -2.31 14.68
N ILE A 190 2.83 -3.55 14.44
CA ILE A 190 1.61 -3.87 13.69
C ILE A 190 0.59 -4.42 14.66
N ASN A 191 -0.51 -3.68 14.86
CA ASN A 191 -1.64 -4.19 15.61
C ASN A 191 -2.50 -5.13 14.74
N TYR A 192 -3.43 -5.83 15.38
CA TYR A 192 -4.33 -6.77 14.71
C TYR A 192 -5.19 -6.12 13.59
N SER A 193 -5.59 -4.85 13.76
CA SER A 193 -6.38 -4.12 12.77
C SER A 193 -5.57 -3.81 11.50
N ASP A 194 -4.34 -3.36 11.66
CA ASP A 194 -3.44 -3.04 10.55
C ASP A 194 -3.09 -4.30 9.75
N ARG A 195 -2.82 -5.39 10.46
CA ARG A 195 -2.63 -6.71 9.85
C ARG A 195 -3.85 -7.12 9.01
N ASN A 196 -5.05 -7.09 9.58
CA ASN A 196 -6.28 -7.43 8.85
C ASN A 196 -6.51 -6.54 7.63
N PHE A 197 -6.15 -5.25 7.73
CA PHE A 197 -6.23 -4.33 6.60
C PHE A 197 -5.28 -4.73 5.46
N VAL A 198 -4.06 -5.15 5.78
CA VAL A 198 -3.10 -5.66 4.79
C VAL A 198 -3.59 -6.93 4.13
N TYR A 199 -4.09 -7.90 4.90
CA TYR A 199 -4.64 -9.14 4.34
C TYR A 199 -5.84 -8.87 3.44
N PHE A 200 -6.74 -7.97 3.84
CA PHE A 200 -7.83 -7.50 2.99
C PHE A 200 -7.30 -6.99 1.65
N GLY A 201 -6.31 -6.09 1.66
CA GLY A 201 -5.72 -5.54 0.44
C GLY A 201 -5.04 -6.60 -0.40
N LYS A 202 -4.22 -7.46 0.21
CA LYS A 202 -3.52 -8.55 -0.48
C LYS A 202 -4.51 -9.47 -1.18
N GLU A 203 -5.46 -10.06 -0.45
CA GLU A 203 -6.39 -11.05 -0.99
C GLU A 203 -7.28 -10.49 -2.09
N LYS A 204 -7.74 -9.24 -1.95
CA LYS A 204 -8.64 -8.62 -2.94
C LYS A 204 -7.94 -8.13 -4.19
N LEU A 205 -6.63 -7.86 -4.13
CA LEU A 205 -5.88 -7.31 -5.26
C LEU A 205 -5.04 -8.36 -5.98
N GLU A 206 -4.74 -9.50 -5.33
CA GLU A 206 -3.81 -10.50 -5.85
C GLU A 206 -4.22 -11.08 -7.21
N GLU A 207 -5.51 -11.16 -7.53
CA GLU A 207 -5.99 -11.60 -8.85
C GLU A 207 -5.86 -10.54 -9.96
N PHE A 208 -5.70 -9.26 -9.59
CA PHE A 208 -5.61 -8.14 -10.53
C PHE A 208 -4.16 -7.68 -10.75
N VAL A 209 -3.22 -8.13 -9.93
CA VAL A 209 -1.82 -7.65 -9.93
C VAL A 209 -0.96 -8.46 -10.87
N SER A 210 0.01 -7.80 -11.51
CA SER A 210 1.00 -8.45 -12.35
C SER A 210 1.77 -9.55 -11.60
N GLU A 211 1.83 -10.76 -12.17
CA GLU A 211 2.52 -11.91 -11.54
C GLU A 211 3.99 -11.60 -11.21
N SER A 212 4.65 -10.76 -12.02
CA SER A 212 6.03 -10.31 -11.78
C SER A 212 6.20 -9.56 -10.45
N ILE A 213 5.21 -8.80 -10.01
CA ILE A 213 5.22 -8.09 -8.72
C ILE A 213 5.13 -9.10 -7.57
N ILE A 214 4.22 -10.08 -7.65
CA ILE A 214 4.09 -11.13 -6.64
C ILE A 214 5.40 -11.93 -6.53
N LYS A 215 5.95 -12.38 -7.68
CA LYS A 215 7.24 -13.08 -7.74
C LYS A 215 8.35 -12.25 -7.11
N SER A 216 8.38 -10.93 -7.35
CA SER A 216 9.40 -10.06 -6.77
C SER A 216 9.38 -10.03 -5.24
N TYR A 217 8.20 -10.11 -4.61
CA TYR A 217 8.10 -10.18 -3.14
C TYR A 217 8.37 -11.57 -2.60
N VAL A 218 7.93 -12.62 -3.30
CA VAL A 218 8.28 -14.00 -2.95
C VAL A 218 9.80 -14.16 -2.94
N PHE A 219 10.49 -13.68 -3.99
CA PHE A 219 11.95 -13.75 -4.09
C PHE A 219 12.70 -12.92 -3.05
N LYS A 220 12.07 -11.91 -2.45
CA LYS A 220 12.66 -11.14 -1.35
C LYS A 220 12.80 -11.95 -0.07
N ILE A 221 12.05 -13.04 0.12
CA ILE A 221 12.16 -13.87 1.34
C ILE A 221 13.60 -14.37 1.49
N GLU A 222 14.14 -15.03 0.47
CA GLU A 222 15.52 -15.55 0.47
C GLU A 222 16.57 -14.43 0.58
N GLN A 223 16.29 -13.26 -0.02
CA GLN A 223 17.17 -12.09 0.09
C GLN A 223 17.26 -11.59 1.53
N GLU A 224 16.12 -11.41 2.22
CA GLU A 224 16.11 -10.95 3.61
C GLU A 224 16.71 -11.98 4.57
N ILE A 225 16.53 -13.29 4.28
CA ILE A 225 17.23 -14.36 5.00
C ILE A 225 18.74 -14.22 4.85
N THR A 226 19.23 -14.04 3.62
CA THR A 226 20.66 -13.89 3.32
C THR A 226 21.24 -12.63 3.96
N ASN A 227 20.46 -11.55 4.03
CA ASN A 227 20.84 -10.30 4.69
C ASN A 227 20.79 -10.36 6.22
N GLY A 228 20.24 -11.43 6.80
CA GLY A 228 20.08 -11.59 8.25
C GLY A 228 18.91 -10.81 8.85
N SER A 229 17.99 -10.29 8.03
CA SER A 229 16.83 -9.52 8.46
C SER A 229 15.69 -10.44 8.93
N LYS A 230 15.81 -11.02 10.14
CA LYS A 230 14.83 -11.98 10.70
C LYS A 230 13.38 -11.50 10.58
N GLU A 231 13.09 -10.30 11.10
CA GLU A 231 11.73 -9.77 11.13
C GLU A 231 11.13 -9.57 9.72
N GLN A 232 11.94 -9.08 8.77
CA GLN A 232 11.48 -8.89 7.39
C GLN A 232 11.23 -10.22 6.68
N ALA A 233 12.11 -11.21 6.88
CA ALA A 233 11.93 -12.55 6.36
C ALA A 233 10.65 -13.20 6.90
N GLU A 234 10.38 -13.08 8.21
CA GLU A 234 9.15 -13.58 8.84
C GLU A 234 7.91 -12.89 8.29
N ARG A 235 7.91 -11.55 8.18
CA ARG A 235 6.76 -10.80 7.64
C ARG A 235 6.50 -11.13 6.17
N LEU A 236 7.55 -11.28 5.36
CA LEU A 236 7.41 -11.70 3.96
C LEU A 236 6.90 -13.14 3.86
N PHE A 237 7.40 -14.05 4.70
CA PHE A 237 6.92 -15.44 4.74
C PHE A 237 5.46 -15.51 5.22
N GLU A 238 5.09 -14.72 6.21
CA GLU A 238 3.72 -14.59 6.66
C GLU A 238 2.79 -14.17 5.52
N LEU A 239 3.21 -13.25 4.65
CA LEU A 239 2.40 -12.82 3.52
C LEU A 239 2.42 -13.82 2.37
N PHE A 240 3.58 -14.40 2.03
CA PHE A 240 3.80 -15.11 0.76
C PHE A 240 4.27 -16.57 0.89
N GLY A 241 4.33 -17.12 2.10
CA GLY A 241 4.84 -18.46 2.36
C GLY A 241 4.03 -19.58 1.71
N ASP A 242 2.80 -19.32 1.25
CA ASP A 242 1.96 -20.21 0.44
C ASP A 242 2.34 -20.24 -1.06
N LYS A 243 3.34 -19.44 -1.46
CA LYS A 243 3.79 -19.26 -2.85
C LYS A 243 5.25 -19.62 -3.06
N LEU A 244 5.81 -20.49 -2.22
CA LEU A 244 7.20 -20.93 -2.37
C LEU A 244 7.41 -21.82 -3.60
N ASN A 245 6.35 -22.25 -4.29
CA ASN A 245 6.44 -22.97 -5.56
C ASN A 245 7.10 -22.16 -6.70
N TYR A 246 7.32 -20.85 -6.51
CA TYR A 246 8.15 -20.06 -7.43
C TYR A 246 9.66 -20.29 -7.27
N TYR A 247 10.09 -20.91 -6.18
CA TYR A 247 11.49 -21.25 -5.92
C TYR A 247 11.87 -22.64 -6.43
N SER A 248 13.18 -22.88 -6.56
CA SER A 248 13.72 -24.23 -6.68
C SER A 248 13.52 -25.02 -5.38
N GLN A 249 13.52 -26.35 -5.44
CA GLN A 249 13.36 -27.17 -4.24
C GLN A 249 14.45 -26.89 -3.18
N ASP A 250 15.67 -26.57 -3.59
CA ASP A 250 16.78 -26.26 -2.68
C ASP A 250 16.55 -24.93 -1.94
N SER A 251 16.05 -23.91 -2.64
CA SER A 251 15.68 -22.63 -2.02
C SER A 251 14.49 -22.80 -1.07
N ILE A 252 13.47 -23.59 -1.43
CA ILE A 252 12.35 -23.92 -0.53
C ILE A 252 12.88 -24.55 0.75
N ASN A 253 13.77 -25.55 0.64
CA ASN A 253 14.35 -26.23 1.79
C ASN A 253 15.12 -25.23 2.68
N THR A 254 15.92 -24.34 2.08
CA THR A 254 16.71 -23.33 2.79
C THR A 254 15.81 -22.36 3.56
N ILE A 255 14.75 -21.86 2.92
CA ILE A 255 13.77 -20.97 3.55
C ILE A 255 13.09 -21.68 4.72
N LEU A 256 12.62 -22.92 4.54
CA LEU A 256 11.95 -23.66 5.61
C LEU A 256 12.88 -23.93 6.78
N ILE A 257 14.12 -24.36 6.55
CA ILE A 257 15.13 -24.56 7.61
C ILE A 257 15.30 -23.27 8.41
N TYR A 258 15.42 -22.13 7.73
CA TYR A 258 15.55 -20.83 8.40
C TYR A 258 14.31 -20.49 9.24
N ILE A 259 13.10 -20.62 8.68
CA ILE A 259 11.86 -20.28 9.39
C ILE A 259 11.64 -21.21 10.59
N TYR A 260 11.92 -22.51 10.47
CA TYR A 260 11.90 -23.43 11.62
C TYR A 260 12.95 -23.06 12.68
N SER A 261 14.13 -22.60 12.28
CA SER A 261 15.15 -22.13 13.22
C SER A 261 14.70 -20.87 13.99
N CYS A 262 13.90 -20.02 13.35
CA CYS A 262 13.34 -18.82 13.96
C CYS A 262 12.18 -19.12 14.91
N LEU A 263 11.36 -20.14 14.58
CA LEU A 263 10.30 -20.65 15.47
C LEU A 263 10.90 -21.14 16.81
N GLY A 264 12.04 -21.84 16.73
CA GLY A 264 12.76 -22.37 17.88
C GLY A 264 12.01 -23.50 18.59
N VAL A 265 12.66 -24.08 19.61
CA VAL A 265 12.07 -25.09 20.50
C VAL A 265 11.48 -24.44 21.75
N CYS A 266 10.53 -25.10 22.40
CA CYS A 266 10.03 -24.69 23.71
C CYS A 266 11.15 -24.83 24.74
N SER A 267 11.77 -23.70 25.15
CA SER A 267 13.02 -23.69 25.92
C SER A 267 12.90 -23.22 27.37
N SER A 268 11.82 -22.51 27.77
CA SER A 268 11.66 -22.06 29.17
C SER A 268 10.22 -21.78 29.60
N TYR A 269 10.00 -21.78 30.93
CA TYR A 269 8.75 -21.52 31.67
C TYR A 269 8.06 -20.18 31.38
N SER A 270 8.71 -19.28 30.66
CA SER A 270 8.17 -17.99 30.24
C SER A 270 8.27 -17.86 28.73
N VAL A 271 7.10 -17.82 28.08
CA VAL A 271 6.86 -17.23 26.76
C VAL A 271 7.86 -17.63 25.68
N ASN A 272 7.61 -18.73 24.97
CA ASN A 272 8.10 -18.81 23.59
C ASN A 272 7.20 -17.94 22.72
N GLU A 273 7.45 -16.63 22.75
CA GLU A 273 6.69 -15.58 22.05
C GLU A 273 6.53 -15.93 20.56
N ASN A 274 7.50 -16.66 19.99
CA ASN A 274 7.46 -17.11 18.60
C ASN A 274 6.38 -18.16 18.33
N LEU A 275 6.11 -19.12 19.23
CA LEU A 275 5.12 -20.19 19.00
C LEU A 275 3.71 -19.62 18.82
N TYR A 276 3.29 -18.73 19.72
CA TYR A 276 2.00 -18.04 19.60
C TYR A 276 1.98 -17.11 18.38
N ASN A 277 3.03 -16.31 18.19
CA ASN A 277 3.10 -15.35 17.10
C ASN A 277 3.02 -16.07 15.74
N TYR A 278 3.72 -17.19 15.57
CA TYR A 278 3.72 -17.95 14.33
C TYR A 278 2.40 -18.68 14.06
N SER A 279 1.78 -19.24 15.10
CA SER A 279 0.47 -19.89 14.99
C SER A 279 -0.62 -18.87 14.67
N SER A 280 -0.74 -17.81 15.46
CA SER A 280 -1.71 -16.72 15.24
C SER A 280 -1.49 -15.98 13.91
N LYS A 281 -0.26 -15.98 13.40
CA LYS A 281 0.05 -15.44 12.06
C LYS A 281 -0.19 -16.40 10.90
N GLY A 282 -0.51 -17.67 11.17
CA GLY A 282 -0.67 -18.69 10.13
C GLY A 282 0.64 -19.10 9.45
N ILE A 283 1.79 -18.75 10.03
CA ILE A 283 3.12 -19.11 9.52
C ILE A 283 3.29 -20.63 9.55
N ILE A 284 2.88 -21.29 10.64
CA ILE A 284 2.95 -22.76 10.77
C ILE A 284 2.12 -23.45 9.69
N THR A 285 0.90 -22.96 9.44
CA THR A 285 0.05 -23.49 8.37
C THR A 285 0.73 -23.42 7.00
N LYS A 286 1.43 -22.31 6.71
CA LYS A 286 2.19 -22.16 5.46
C LYS A 286 3.41 -23.08 5.40
N MET A 287 4.09 -23.29 6.52
CA MET A 287 5.19 -24.25 6.60
C MET A 287 4.71 -25.68 6.31
N ASN A 288 3.52 -26.06 6.80
CA ASN A 288 2.95 -27.38 6.59
C ASN A 288 2.63 -27.68 5.12
N LEU A 289 2.34 -26.67 4.29
CA LEU A 289 2.09 -26.85 2.85
C LEU A 289 3.29 -27.49 2.11
N TYR A 290 4.49 -27.35 2.67
CA TYR A 290 5.74 -27.84 2.09
C TYR A 290 6.43 -28.88 2.98
N LEU A 291 5.73 -29.43 3.98
CA LEU A 291 6.34 -30.40 4.88
C LEU A 291 6.55 -31.73 4.15
N ASP A 292 7.79 -32.21 4.13
CA ASP A 292 8.22 -33.44 3.46
C ASP A 292 9.15 -34.22 4.39
N ASN A 293 8.75 -35.44 4.76
CA ASN A 293 9.47 -36.28 5.71
C ASN A 293 10.83 -36.80 5.21
N SER A 294 11.14 -36.62 3.93
CA SER A 294 12.46 -36.90 3.35
C SER A 294 13.47 -35.76 3.57
N LYS A 295 13.04 -34.60 4.07
CA LYS A 295 13.87 -33.39 4.17
C LYS A 295 14.33 -33.10 5.59
N SER A 296 15.44 -32.37 5.71
CA SER A 296 16.07 -32.05 7.01
C SER A 296 15.18 -31.23 7.94
N TYR A 297 14.40 -30.27 7.43
CA TYR A 297 13.49 -29.45 8.23
C TYR A 297 12.36 -30.26 8.89
N TYR A 298 12.03 -31.45 8.39
CA TYR A 298 11.05 -32.33 9.02
C TYR A 298 11.52 -32.80 10.40
N SER A 299 12.81 -33.11 10.54
CA SER A 299 13.37 -33.41 11.86
C SER A 299 13.26 -32.22 12.81
N THR A 300 13.43 -30.99 12.30
CA THR A 300 13.24 -29.78 13.09
C THR A 300 11.79 -29.59 13.49
N HIS A 301 10.83 -29.84 12.58
CA HIS A 301 9.41 -29.83 12.89
C HIS A 301 9.06 -30.77 14.06
N LEU A 302 9.51 -32.03 13.99
CA LEU A 302 9.30 -33.00 15.06
C LEU A 302 9.96 -32.55 16.36
N ASN A 303 11.19 -32.04 16.32
CA ASN A 303 11.88 -31.54 17.51
C ASN A 303 11.11 -30.38 18.19
N VAL A 304 10.48 -29.50 17.42
CA VAL A 304 9.61 -28.45 17.98
C VAL A 304 8.41 -29.08 18.69
N MET A 305 7.73 -30.04 18.05
CA MET A 305 6.61 -30.76 18.68
C MET A 305 7.03 -31.51 19.96
N GLU A 306 8.18 -32.19 19.94
CA GLU A 306 8.74 -32.90 21.09
C GLU A 306 9.01 -31.94 22.24
N SER A 307 9.67 -30.81 21.96
CA SER A 307 9.95 -29.80 22.98
C SER A 307 8.69 -29.24 23.63
N ILE A 308 7.59 -29.14 22.86
CA ILE A 308 6.29 -28.73 23.41
C ILE A 308 5.80 -29.80 24.39
N ILE A 309 5.76 -31.08 23.99
CA ILE A 309 5.30 -32.17 24.86
C ILE A 309 6.15 -32.25 26.13
N GLU A 310 7.47 -32.09 26.02
CA GLU A 310 8.40 -32.14 27.15
C GLU A 310 8.19 -31.02 28.18
N ARG A 311 7.65 -29.88 27.75
CA ARG A 311 7.63 -28.64 28.56
C ARG A 311 6.23 -28.10 28.81
N ILE A 312 5.18 -28.68 28.25
CA ILE A 312 3.83 -28.13 28.41
C ILE A 312 3.33 -28.20 29.87
N ALA A 313 3.72 -29.25 30.60
CA ALA A 313 3.39 -29.45 32.01
C ALA A 313 4.08 -28.42 32.92
N ASP A 314 5.21 -27.89 32.45
CA ASP A 314 5.99 -26.87 33.15
C ASP A 314 5.30 -25.49 33.09
N LEU A 315 4.39 -25.25 32.12
CA LEU A 315 3.73 -23.96 31.94
C LEU A 315 2.76 -23.66 33.08
N LYS A 316 2.97 -22.53 33.76
CA LYS A 316 2.17 -22.13 34.93
C LYS A 316 0.93 -21.35 34.54
N GLU A 317 1.08 -20.41 33.61
CA GLU A 317 0.04 -19.49 33.20
C GLU A 317 -0.87 -20.13 32.14
N ASP A 318 -2.18 -19.89 32.22
CA ASP A 318 -3.15 -20.49 31.30
C ASP A 318 -3.00 -19.95 29.87
N TRP A 319 -2.52 -18.72 29.72
CA TRP A 319 -2.25 -18.12 28.41
C TRP A 319 -1.09 -18.77 27.67
N ASP A 320 -0.04 -19.18 28.39
CA ASP A 320 1.08 -19.92 27.83
C ASP A 320 0.61 -21.31 27.38
N LYS A 321 -0.18 -22.00 28.23
CA LYS A 321 -0.77 -23.31 27.88
C LYS A 321 -1.64 -23.22 26.64
N TYR A 322 -2.53 -22.23 26.56
CA TYR A 322 -3.36 -21.98 25.39
C TYR A 322 -2.51 -21.78 24.13
N SER A 323 -1.53 -20.87 24.20
CA SER A 323 -0.66 -20.53 23.08
C SER A 323 0.13 -21.72 22.55
N THR A 324 0.71 -22.50 23.46
CA THR A 324 1.47 -23.70 23.14
C THR A 324 0.57 -24.80 22.58
N ARG A 325 -0.65 -24.97 23.12
CA ARG A 325 -1.65 -25.90 22.57
C ARG A 325 -2.02 -25.54 21.14
N GLU A 326 -2.31 -24.28 20.85
CA GLU A 326 -2.66 -23.84 19.50
C GLU A 326 -1.50 -24.06 18.53
N ALA A 327 -0.28 -23.69 18.91
CA ALA A 327 0.90 -23.96 18.08
C ALA A 327 1.09 -25.46 17.81
N PHE A 328 0.90 -26.31 18.83
CA PHE A 328 0.95 -27.76 18.66
C PHE A 328 -0.12 -28.26 17.70
N ASN A 329 -1.36 -27.80 17.84
CA ASN A 329 -2.47 -28.17 16.95
C ASN A 329 -2.17 -27.84 15.49
N TYR A 330 -1.58 -26.67 15.22
CA TYR A 330 -1.14 -26.32 13.87
C TYR A 330 0.03 -27.18 13.39
N LEU A 331 1.05 -27.44 14.22
CA LEU A 331 2.15 -28.34 13.83
C LEU A 331 1.64 -29.73 13.50
N ARG A 332 0.75 -30.27 14.34
CA ARG A 332 0.14 -31.59 14.21
C ARG A 332 -0.60 -31.79 12.87
N GLN A 333 -1.19 -30.75 12.31
CA GLN A 333 -1.85 -30.81 10.99
C GLN A 333 -0.87 -31.12 9.85
N GLY A 334 0.43 -30.90 10.04
CA GLY A 334 1.46 -31.19 9.06
C GLY A 334 1.84 -32.67 8.96
N ILE A 335 1.58 -33.48 9.99
CA ILE A 335 1.99 -34.88 10.04
C ILE A 335 0.80 -35.85 10.00
N SER A 336 1.02 -37.08 9.55
CA SER A 336 -0.01 -38.12 9.55
C SER A 336 -0.32 -38.66 10.95
N ASP A 337 -1.48 -39.29 11.12
CA ASP A 337 -1.85 -39.95 12.39
C ASP A 337 -0.81 -41.00 12.80
N VAL A 338 -0.28 -41.76 11.84
CA VAL A 338 0.76 -42.77 12.11
C VAL A 338 2.05 -42.13 12.63
N GLU A 339 2.46 -40.99 12.08
CA GLU A 339 3.65 -40.26 12.54
C GLU A 339 3.43 -39.64 13.93
N TYR A 340 2.24 -39.12 14.19
CA TYR A 340 1.86 -38.63 15.51
C TYR A 340 1.84 -39.74 16.56
N GLU A 341 1.24 -40.89 16.25
CA GLU A 341 1.25 -42.04 17.15
C GLU A 341 2.68 -42.46 17.47
N LYS A 342 3.58 -42.50 16.49
CA LYS A 342 5.01 -42.77 16.73
C LYS A 342 5.66 -41.72 17.63
N LEU A 343 5.29 -40.45 17.46
CA LEU A 343 5.79 -39.34 18.27
C LEU A 343 5.41 -39.53 19.74
N ILE A 344 4.11 -39.70 20.04
CA ILE A 344 3.61 -39.78 21.42
C ILE A 344 3.99 -41.06 22.13
N HIS A 345 4.40 -42.12 21.41
CA HIS A 345 4.90 -43.37 21.98
C HIS A 345 6.42 -43.37 22.22
N LYS A 346 7.13 -42.27 21.96
CA LYS A 346 8.56 -42.16 22.31
C LYS A 346 8.73 -42.30 23.83
N GLU A 347 9.63 -43.19 24.24
CA GLU A 347 9.89 -43.49 25.66
C GLU A 347 10.27 -42.22 26.44
N ALA A 348 11.09 -41.35 25.85
CA ALA A 348 11.51 -40.09 26.44
C ALA A 348 10.36 -39.11 26.76
N LEU A 349 9.24 -39.20 26.03
CA LEU A 349 8.10 -38.29 26.21
C LEU A 349 7.06 -38.83 27.21
N GLN A 350 7.05 -40.15 27.49
CA GLN A 350 6.03 -40.79 28.32
C GLN A 350 5.76 -40.09 29.67
N PRO A 351 6.77 -39.57 30.39
CA PRO A 351 6.53 -38.87 31.65
C PRO A 351 5.59 -37.67 31.54
N ASN A 352 5.52 -37.03 30.37
CA ASN A 352 4.78 -35.78 30.16
C ASN A 352 3.47 -35.98 29.37
N ILE A 353 3.22 -37.17 28.80
CA ILE A 353 2.05 -37.42 27.93
C ILE A 353 0.73 -37.22 28.65
N ALA A 354 0.62 -37.63 29.92
CA ALA A 354 -0.64 -37.48 30.67
C ALA A 354 -1.03 -36.01 30.85
N ASP A 355 -0.08 -35.16 31.26
CA ASP A 355 -0.28 -33.73 31.44
C ASP A 355 -0.50 -33.02 30.09
N PHE A 356 0.28 -33.38 29.07
CA PHE A 356 0.08 -32.89 27.70
C PHE A 356 -1.34 -33.21 27.19
N THR A 357 -1.79 -34.45 27.36
CA THR A 357 -3.14 -34.88 26.94
C THR A 357 -4.23 -34.12 27.70
N LYS A 358 -4.02 -33.84 28.99
CA LYS A 358 -4.94 -33.05 29.79
C LYS A 358 -5.06 -31.63 29.23
N ILE A 359 -3.95 -30.95 28.96
CA ILE A 359 -3.92 -29.58 28.43
C ILE A 359 -4.51 -29.53 27.01
N LEU A 360 -4.20 -30.52 26.18
CA LEU A 360 -4.71 -30.61 24.81
C LEU A 360 -6.24 -30.70 24.76
N ASN A 361 -6.84 -31.38 25.74
CA ASN A 361 -8.29 -31.60 25.85
C ASN A 361 -9.01 -30.62 26.80
N ASP A 362 -8.29 -29.66 27.37
CA ASP A 362 -8.86 -28.70 28.32
C ASP A 362 -9.72 -27.65 27.57
N SER A 363 -11.04 -27.81 27.64
CA SER A 363 -11.99 -26.89 27.00
C SER A 363 -12.07 -25.52 27.68
N ASP A 364 -11.58 -25.40 28.91
CA ASP A 364 -11.66 -24.19 29.71
C ASP A 364 -10.46 -23.25 29.47
N LEU A 365 -9.43 -23.72 28.77
CA LEU A 365 -8.35 -22.88 28.25
C LEU A 365 -8.86 -22.00 27.08
N LEU A 366 -9.16 -20.74 27.39
CA LEU A 366 -9.68 -19.74 26.46
C LEU A 366 -8.60 -18.80 25.89
N PRO A 367 -8.78 -18.30 24.64
CA PRO A 367 -8.05 -17.13 24.18
C PRO A 367 -8.48 -15.91 25.00
N PHE A 368 -7.51 -15.07 25.38
CA PHE A 368 -7.73 -13.83 26.14
C PHE A 368 -8.54 -12.80 25.35
#